data_AF-A0A4R3YMM0-F1
#
_entry.id   AF-A0A4R3YMM0-F1
#
_cell.length_a   1.000
_cell.length_b   1.000
_cell.length_c   1.000
_cell.angle_alpha   90.00
_cell.angle_beta   90.00
_cell.angle_gamma   90.00
#
_symmetry.space_group_name_H-M   'P 1'
#
loop_
_entity.id
_entity.type
_entity.pdbx_description
1 polymer ?
#
loop_
_entity_poly.entity_id
_entity_poly.type
_entity_poly.pdbx_seq_one_letter_code
_entity_poly.pdbx_strand_id
1 'polypeptide(L)'
;MAKMTKTPTEDRAMTPEERAAQMRAYEDVVRERIAKAKVEQADLIRELAQEGVDVELVQDLMNRPNNYVHVLPILAKHLQLPYSQLTREAISRTMAMREAHPYWDLFARLYKELPPTNSAERGRPDDGLAVALSSSMPKTKLLEMIDLLSDQGLGDSRVLLLRALRRSREPLAKEAIDRLKDDPALTKEIHSWRRRKKP
;
A
#
# COMPACT_ATOMS: atom_id res chain seq x y z
N MET A 1 7.31 11.94 53.67
CA MET A 1 8.01 11.78 52.37
C MET A 1 8.42 10.32 52.22
N ALA A 2 7.73 9.54 51.39
CA ALA A 2 8.13 8.17 51.06
C ALA A 2 8.51 8.16 49.57
N LYS A 3 9.80 7.94 49.29
CA LYS A 3 10.32 7.80 47.92
C LYS A 3 9.92 6.41 47.41
N MET A 4 9.03 6.37 46.41
CA MET A 4 8.75 5.18 45.61
C MET A 4 10.00 4.86 44.78
N THR A 5 10.68 3.77 45.13
CA THR A 5 11.76 3.19 44.35
C THR A 5 11.20 2.56 43.08
N LYS A 6 11.54 3.13 41.92
CA LYS A 6 11.30 2.50 40.61
C LYS A 6 12.17 1.25 40.52
N THR A 7 11.54 0.08 40.39
CA THR A 7 12.20 -1.17 40.06
C THR A 7 12.75 -1.08 38.63
N PRO A 8 14.04 -1.40 38.38
CA PRO A 8 14.59 -1.45 37.03
C PRO A 8 13.95 -2.62 36.28
N THR A 9 13.35 -2.37 35.12
CA THR A 9 12.94 -3.43 34.20
C THR A 9 14.22 -3.97 33.56
N GLU A 10 14.68 -5.15 34.01
CA GLU A 10 15.83 -5.84 33.43
C GLU A 10 15.50 -6.25 31.99
N ASP A 11 16.26 -5.69 31.05
CA ASP A 11 16.29 -6.08 29.64
C ASP A 11 17.03 -7.43 29.54
N ARG A 12 16.36 -8.52 29.93
CA ARG A 12 16.95 -9.88 29.87
C ARG A 12 17.09 -10.30 28.41
N ALA A 13 18.34 -10.44 27.97
CA ALA A 13 18.65 -10.99 26.67
C ALA A 13 18.09 -12.42 26.53
N MET A 14 17.32 -12.62 25.46
CA MET A 14 16.62 -13.87 25.17
C MET A 14 17.62 -15.01 24.92
N THR A 15 17.40 -16.17 25.53
CA THR A 15 18.29 -17.33 25.35
C THR A 15 18.22 -17.85 23.92
N PRO A 16 19.24 -18.59 23.42
CA PRO A 16 19.16 -19.24 22.11
C PRO A 16 17.93 -20.14 21.95
N GLU A 17 17.50 -20.84 23.00
CA GLU A 17 16.33 -21.70 22.99
C GLU A 17 15.01 -20.92 22.93
N GLU A 18 14.90 -19.84 23.71
CA GLU A 18 13.75 -18.92 23.66
C GLU A 18 13.63 -18.28 22.27
N ARG A 19 14.75 -17.87 21.66
CA ARG A 19 14.79 -17.37 20.27
C ARG A 19 14.37 -18.43 19.25
N ALA A 20 14.82 -19.67 19.41
CA ALA A 20 14.43 -20.77 18.52
C ALA A 20 12.95 -21.15 18.67
N ALA A 21 12.40 -21.10 19.88
CA ALA A 21 10.97 -21.30 20.13
C ALA A 21 10.13 -20.16 19.53
N GLN A 22 10.55 -18.91 19.71
CA GLN A 22 9.89 -17.75 19.12
C GLN A 22 9.93 -17.78 17.60
N MET A 23 11.07 -18.17 17.00
CA MET A 23 11.20 -18.33 15.55
C MET A 23 10.22 -19.38 15.02
N ARG A 24 10.15 -20.56 15.65
CA ARG A 24 9.20 -21.62 15.26
C ARG A 24 7.75 -21.16 15.35
N ALA A 25 7.36 -20.49 16.45
CA ALA A 25 6.02 -19.94 16.60
C ALA A 25 5.71 -18.89 15.52
N TYR A 26 6.68 -18.05 15.16
CA TYR A 26 6.55 -17.09 14.05
C TYR A 26 6.40 -17.78 12.70
N GLU A 27 7.22 -18.80 12.41
CA GLU A 27 7.16 -19.60 11.19
C GLU A 27 5.81 -20.31 11.02
N ASP A 28 5.26 -20.88 12.07
CA ASP A 28 3.94 -21.54 12.03
C ASP A 28 2.83 -20.54 11.74
N VAL A 29 2.87 -19.36 12.36
CA VAL A 29 1.95 -18.25 12.07
C VAL A 29 2.07 -17.76 10.63
N VAL A 30 3.30 -17.68 10.08
CA VAL A 30 3.53 -17.32 8.68
C VAL A 30 2.99 -18.41 7.75
N ARG A 31 3.23 -19.69 8.06
CA ARG A 31 2.75 -20.83 7.26
C ARG A 31 1.23 -20.88 7.19
N GLU A 32 0.54 -20.69 8.32
CA GLU A 32 -0.93 -20.66 8.35
C GLU A 32 -1.49 -19.52 7.50
N ARG A 33 -0.84 -18.35 7.53
CA ARG A 33 -1.23 -17.20 6.70
C ARG A 33 -1.05 -17.48 5.21
N ILE A 34 0.08 -18.06 4.84
CA ILE A 34 0.35 -18.45 3.45
C ILE A 34 -0.70 -19.46 2.98
N ALA A 35 -1.05 -20.45 3.80
CA ALA A 35 -2.08 -21.43 3.46
C ALA A 35 -3.45 -20.76 3.22
N LYS A 36 -3.87 -19.84 4.10
CA LYS A 36 -5.09 -19.06 3.94
C LYS A 36 -5.08 -18.21 2.66
N ALA A 37 -3.97 -17.53 2.38
CA ALA A 37 -3.81 -16.73 1.18
C ALA A 37 -3.86 -17.58 -0.11
N LYS A 38 -3.25 -18.78 -0.11
CA LYS A 38 -3.30 -19.71 -1.24
C LYS A 38 -4.73 -20.16 -1.55
N VAL A 39 -5.53 -20.43 -0.52
CA VAL A 39 -6.95 -20.77 -0.71
C VAL A 39 -7.73 -19.58 -1.27
N GLU A 40 -7.57 -18.40 -0.67
CA GLU A 40 -8.26 -17.18 -1.11
C GLU A 40 -7.90 -16.78 -2.55
N GLN A 41 -6.62 -16.88 -2.93
CA GLN A 41 -6.11 -16.43 -4.23
C GLN A 41 -6.18 -17.51 -5.32
N ALA A 42 -6.67 -18.72 -5.02
CA ALA A 42 -6.59 -19.87 -5.93
C ALA A 42 -7.13 -19.57 -7.34
N ASP A 43 -8.26 -18.88 -7.44
CA ASP A 43 -8.84 -18.51 -8.74
C ASP A 43 -8.00 -17.48 -9.49
N LEU A 44 -7.49 -16.47 -8.78
CA LEU A 44 -6.60 -15.45 -9.35
C LEU A 44 -5.32 -16.11 -9.89
N ILE A 45 -4.68 -16.96 -9.10
CA ILE A 45 -3.44 -17.62 -9.51
C ILE A 45 -3.68 -18.52 -10.72
N ARG A 46 -4.81 -19.24 -10.77
CA ARG A 46 -5.18 -20.05 -11.93
C ARG A 46 -5.36 -19.20 -13.20
N GLU A 47 -6.06 -18.07 -13.12
CA GLU A 47 -6.25 -17.16 -14.25
C GLU A 47 -4.91 -16.54 -14.71
N LEU A 48 -4.02 -16.18 -13.79
CA LEU A 48 -2.68 -15.69 -14.12
C LEU A 48 -1.84 -16.76 -14.84
N ALA A 49 -1.88 -18.01 -14.38
CA ALA A 49 -1.15 -19.12 -15.00
C ALA A 49 -1.63 -19.42 -16.42
N GLN A 50 -2.94 -19.27 -16.70
CA GLN A 50 -3.50 -19.43 -18.05
C GLN A 50 -2.93 -18.41 -19.06
N GLU A 51 -2.48 -17.26 -18.57
CA GLU A 51 -1.81 -16.21 -19.36
C GLU A 51 -0.27 -16.29 -19.27
N GLY A 52 0.28 -17.40 -18.79
CA GLY A 52 1.72 -17.65 -18.69
C GLY A 52 2.42 -16.93 -17.54
N VAL A 53 1.68 -16.48 -16.51
CA VAL A 53 2.23 -15.84 -15.32
C VAL A 53 2.15 -16.78 -14.12
N ASP A 54 3.18 -17.60 -13.96
CA ASP A 54 3.26 -18.59 -12.87
C ASP A 54 3.81 -17.94 -11.58
N VAL A 55 2.96 -17.78 -10.57
CA VAL A 55 3.29 -17.27 -9.22
C VAL A 55 2.61 -18.14 -8.16
N GLU A 56 3.15 -18.19 -6.95
CA GLU A 56 2.46 -18.90 -5.85
C GLU A 56 1.39 -18.02 -5.21
N LEU A 57 1.68 -16.72 -5.09
CA LEU A 57 0.80 -15.71 -4.54
C LEU A 57 0.93 -14.42 -5.34
N VAL A 58 -0.12 -13.60 -5.37
CA VAL A 58 -0.14 -12.37 -6.19
C VAL A 58 0.99 -11.40 -5.81
N GLN A 59 1.37 -11.32 -4.52
CA GLN A 59 2.48 -10.46 -4.09
C GLN A 59 3.83 -10.84 -4.70
N ASP A 60 4.00 -12.05 -5.22
CA ASP A 60 5.24 -12.47 -5.89
C ASP A 60 5.50 -11.63 -7.15
N LEU A 61 4.44 -11.07 -7.76
CA LEU A 61 4.56 -10.16 -8.91
C LEU A 61 5.33 -8.88 -8.56
N MET A 62 5.29 -8.40 -7.31
CA MET A 62 6.00 -7.18 -6.90
C MET A 62 7.53 -7.31 -6.99
N ASN A 63 8.05 -8.54 -6.95
CA ASN A 63 9.48 -8.83 -6.99
C ASN A 63 9.96 -9.18 -8.41
N ARG A 64 9.08 -9.12 -9.42
CA ARG A 64 9.40 -9.44 -10.80
C ARG A 64 9.57 -8.17 -11.63
N PRO A 65 10.32 -8.25 -12.75
CA PRO A 65 10.22 -7.24 -13.80
C PRO A 65 8.76 -7.06 -14.22
N ASN A 66 8.39 -5.87 -14.71
CA ASN A 66 7.02 -5.54 -15.17
C ASN A 66 6.65 -6.22 -16.50
N ASN A 67 6.90 -7.53 -16.63
CA ASN A 67 6.59 -8.34 -17.81
C ASN A 67 5.18 -8.98 -17.76
N TYR A 68 4.33 -8.53 -16.83
CA TYR A 68 2.97 -9.03 -16.59
C TYR A 68 1.89 -7.98 -16.92
N VAL A 69 2.21 -7.01 -17.79
CA VAL A 69 1.26 -5.94 -18.17
C VAL A 69 0.00 -6.51 -18.84
N HIS A 70 0.12 -7.60 -19.59
CA HIS A 70 -1.01 -8.23 -20.28
C HIS A 70 -2.05 -8.83 -19.33
N VAL A 71 -1.69 -9.15 -18.08
CA VAL A 71 -2.62 -9.68 -17.06
C VAL A 71 -3.23 -8.61 -16.16
N LEU A 72 -2.96 -7.32 -16.40
CA LEU A 72 -3.64 -6.24 -15.68
C LEU A 72 -5.19 -6.31 -15.73
N PRO A 73 -5.84 -6.74 -16.83
CA PRO A 73 -7.29 -6.96 -16.84
C PRO A 73 -7.76 -7.99 -15.81
N ILE A 74 -6.99 -9.08 -15.62
CA ILE A 74 -7.28 -10.11 -14.62
C ILE A 74 -7.16 -9.51 -13.22
N LEU A 75 -6.06 -8.81 -12.93
CA LEU A 75 -5.87 -8.16 -11.63
C LEU A 75 -6.97 -7.14 -11.33
N ALA A 76 -7.41 -6.35 -12.32
CA ALA A 76 -8.49 -5.38 -12.18
C ALA A 76 -9.86 -6.04 -11.90
N LYS A 77 -10.15 -7.17 -12.55
CA LYS A 77 -11.33 -7.99 -12.25
C LYS A 77 -11.28 -8.50 -10.81
N HIS A 78 -10.15 -9.09 -10.39
CA HIS A 78 -9.98 -9.67 -9.06
C HIS A 78 -9.97 -8.62 -7.94
N LEU A 79 -9.50 -7.40 -8.19
CA LEU A 79 -9.50 -6.32 -7.20
C LEU A 79 -10.92 -5.91 -6.72
N GLN A 80 -11.95 -6.22 -7.51
CA GLN A 80 -13.35 -5.93 -7.20
C GLN A 80 -14.04 -7.04 -6.40
N LEU A 81 -13.37 -8.18 -6.19
CA LEU A 81 -13.92 -9.31 -5.42
C LEU A 81 -13.77 -9.08 -3.91
N PRO A 82 -14.59 -9.74 -3.07
CA PRO A 82 -14.59 -9.55 -1.62
C PRO A 82 -13.42 -10.27 -0.92
N TYR A 83 -12.20 -9.95 -1.34
CA TYR A 83 -10.97 -10.47 -0.72
C TYR A 83 -10.66 -9.79 0.62
N SER A 84 -9.87 -10.49 1.43
CA SER A 84 -9.26 -9.95 2.65
C SER A 84 -8.48 -8.65 2.38
N GLN A 85 -8.32 -7.84 3.42
CA GLN A 85 -7.57 -6.59 3.33
C GLN A 85 -6.14 -6.80 2.80
N LEU A 86 -5.48 -7.87 3.24
CA LEU A 86 -4.14 -8.23 2.79
C LEU A 86 -4.08 -8.54 1.28
N THR A 87 -5.01 -9.35 0.78
CA THR A 87 -5.05 -9.69 -0.65
C THR A 87 -5.45 -8.50 -1.51
N ARG A 88 -6.38 -7.64 -1.06
CA ARG A 88 -6.71 -6.39 -1.77
C ARG A 88 -5.53 -5.42 -1.82
N GLU A 89 -4.78 -5.27 -0.72
CA GLU A 89 -3.53 -4.50 -0.73
C GLU A 89 -2.52 -5.09 -1.71
N ALA A 90 -2.32 -6.41 -1.69
CA ALA A 90 -1.35 -7.07 -2.56
C ALA A 90 -1.71 -6.87 -4.05
N ILE A 91 -2.96 -7.13 -4.44
CA ILE A 91 -3.43 -6.92 -5.83
C ILE A 91 -3.21 -5.46 -6.24
N SER A 92 -3.72 -4.50 -5.46
CA SER A 92 -3.59 -3.07 -5.80
C SER A 92 -2.12 -2.63 -5.92
N ARG A 93 -1.25 -3.05 -5.00
CA ARG A 93 0.18 -2.69 -5.03
C ARG A 93 0.92 -3.33 -6.23
N THR A 94 0.55 -4.54 -6.66
CA THR A 94 1.13 -5.14 -7.88
C THR A 94 0.75 -4.40 -9.15
N MET A 95 -0.36 -3.67 -9.15
CA MET A 95 -0.81 -2.83 -10.26
C MET A 95 -0.20 -1.40 -10.21
N ALA A 96 0.73 -1.11 -9.31
CA ALA A 96 1.33 0.20 -9.15
C ALA A 96 2.38 0.54 -10.22
N MET A 97 1.92 0.66 -11.46
CA MET A 97 2.72 0.92 -12.64
C MET A 97 2.00 1.84 -13.63
N ARG A 98 2.76 2.43 -14.55
CA ARG A 98 2.24 3.43 -15.51
C ARG A 98 1.22 2.81 -16.47
N GLU A 99 1.44 1.55 -16.83
CA GLU A 99 0.65 0.76 -17.75
C GLU A 99 -0.76 0.48 -17.21
N ALA A 100 -0.96 0.60 -15.89
CA ALA A 100 -2.26 0.47 -15.24
C ALA A 100 -3.14 1.73 -15.33
N HIS A 101 -2.74 2.77 -16.07
CA HIS A 101 -3.57 3.97 -16.25
C HIS A 101 -5.01 3.72 -16.72
N PRO A 102 -5.34 2.68 -17.52
CA PRO A 102 -6.72 2.44 -17.94
C PRO A 102 -7.64 2.10 -16.76
N TYR A 103 -7.07 1.67 -15.64
CA TYR A 103 -7.78 1.29 -14.41
C TYR A 103 -7.76 2.40 -13.36
N TRP A 104 -7.28 3.59 -13.69
CA TRP A 104 -7.16 4.68 -12.72
C TRP A 104 -8.51 5.04 -12.08
N ASP A 105 -9.58 5.11 -12.88
CA ASP A 105 -10.93 5.39 -12.39
C ASP A 105 -11.46 4.28 -11.48
N LEU A 106 -11.12 3.01 -11.76
CA LEU A 106 -11.42 1.88 -10.88
C LEU A 106 -10.72 2.06 -9.52
N PHE A 107 -9.42 2.39 -9.52
CA PHE A 107 -8.69 2.61 -8.27
C PHE A 107 -9.26 3.79 -7.47
N ALA A 108 -9.60 4.89 -8.15
CA ALA A 108 -10.13 6.09 -7.50
C ALA A 108 -11.48 5.82 -6.85
N ARG A 109 -12.37 5.11 -7.57
CA ARG A 109 -13.65 4.66 -7.03
C ARG A 109 -13.47 3.77 -5.82
N LEU A 110 -12.67 2.70 -5.94
CA LEU A 110 -12.43 1.78 -4.83
C LEU A 110 -11.80 2.47 -3.62
N TYR A 111 -10.89 3.42 -3.83
CA TYR A 111 -10.24 4.18 -2.76
C TYR A 111 -11.23 5.05 -1.98
N LYS A 112 -12.16 5.71 -2.68
CA LYS A 112 -13.25 6.51 -2.07
C LYS A 112 -14.29 5.62 -1.35
N GLU A 113 -14.55 4.43 -1.87
CA GLU A 113 -15.56 3.48 -1.35
C GLU A 113 -15.02 2.58 -0.22
N LEU A 114 -13.73 2.63 0.11
CA LEU A 114 -13.16 1.79 1.14
C LEU A 114 -13.82 2.09 2.49
N PRO A 115 -14.29 1.06 3.23
CA PRO A 115 -14.69 1.25 4.60
C PRO A 115 -13.47 1.67 5.43
N PRO A 116 -13.67 2.33 6.59
CA PRO A 116 -12.59 2.61 7.52
C PRO A 116 -11.79 1.34 7.80
N THR A 117 -10.46 1.42 7.64
CA THR A 117 -9.57 0.28 7.82
C THR A 117 -9.75 -0.32 9.22
N ASN A 118 -10.13 -1.59 9.29
CA ASN A 118 -10.17 -2.31 10.55
C ASN A 118 -8.73 -2.56 11.02
N SER A 119 -8.27 -1.80 12.01
CA SER A 119 -6.91 -1.88 12.55
C SER A 119 -6.59 -3.23 13.22
N ALA A 120 -7.59 -4.07 13.50
CA ALA A 120 -7.39 -5.43 13.98
C ALA A 120 -7.02 -6.42 12.86
N GLU A 121 -7.34 -6.10 11.61
CA GLU A 121 -6.98 -6.90 10.44
C GLU A 121 -5.63 -6.48 9.86
N ARG A 122 -4.94 -7.44 9.22
CA ARG A 122 -3.70 -7.13 8.50
C ARG A 122 -4.01 -6.71 7.06
N GLY A 123 -3.17 -5.83 6.56
CA GLY A 123 -3.30 -5.26 5.23
C GLY A 123 -3.85 -3.85 5.29
N ARG A 124 -3.48 -3.04 4.30
CA ARG A 124 -3.86 -1.65 4.12
C ARG A 124 -4.31 -1.46 2.67
N PRO A 125 -5.55 -1.85 2.33
CA PRO A 125 -6.07 -1.69 0.97
C PRO A 125 -6.01 -0.24 0.50
N ASP A 126 -6.17 0.70 1.44
CA ASP A 126 -6.02 2.13 1.23
C ASP A 126 -4.61 2.49 0.77
N ASP A 127 -3.57 1.96 1.43
CA ASP A 127 -2.18 2.18 1.03
C ASP A 127 -1.88 1.59 -0.36
N GLY A 128 -2.33 0.36 -0.61
CA GLY A 128 -2.14 -0.30 -1.90
C GLY A 128 -2.79 0.47 -3.06
N LEU A 129 -4.04 0.92 -2.89
CA LEU A 129 -4.76 1.73 -3.87
C LEU A 129 -4.13 3.12 -4.05
N ALA A 130 -3.69 3.77 -2.98
CA ALA A 130 -3.02 5.06 -3.09
C ALA A 130 -1.70 4.97 -3.88
N VAL A 131 -0.93 3.89 -3.68
CA VAL A 131 0.29 3.63 -4.46
C VAL A 131 -0.03 3.33 -5.92
N ALA A 132 -1.11 2.58 -6.20
CA ALA A 132 -1.60 2.31 -7.55
C ALA A 132 -2.03 3.60 -8.28
N LEU A 133 -2.88 4.40 -7.64
CA LEU A 133 -3.34 5.71 -8.13
C LEU A 133 -2.19 6.64 -8.46
N SER A 134 -1.23 6.74 -7.53
CA SER A 134 -0.07 7.61 -7.69
C SER A 134 0.77 7.16 -8.88
N SER A 135 1.04 5.86 -9.01
CA SER A 135 1.93 5.31 -10.04
C SER A 135 1.33 5.28 -11.44
N SER A 136 0.00 5.14 -11.54
CA SER A 136 -0.75 5.00 -12.79
C SER A 136 -1.41 6.29 -13.28
N MET A 137 -1.27 7.42 -12.57
CA MET A 137 -1.95 8.68 -12.89
C MET A 137 -1.67 9.18 -14.33
N PRO A 138 -2.68 9.23 -15.21
CA PRO A 138 -2.55 9.89 -16.51
C PRO A 138 -2.55 11.42 -16.33
N LYS A 139 -1.97 12.15 -17.29
CA LYS A 139 -1.85 13.63 -17.21
C LYS A 139 -3.18 14.35 -17.04
N THR A 140 -4.25 13.81 -17.62
CA THR A 140 -5.61 14.37 -17.57
C THR A 140 -6.24 14.30 -16.17
N LYS A 141 -5.69 13.51 -15.25
CA LYS A 141 -6.26 13.27 -13.91
C LYS A 141 -5.60 14.08 -12.79
N LEU A 142 -4.78 15.08 -13.14
CA LEU A 142 -4.10 15.90 -12.13
C LEU A 142 -5.09 16.61 -11.19
N LEU A 143 -6.17 17.20 -11.72
CA LEU A 143 -7.18 17.87 -10.90
C LEU A 143 -7.84 16.90 -9.91
N GLU A 144 -8.28 15.74 -10.41
CA GLU A 144 -8.92 14.72 -9.56
C GLU A 144 -7.95 14.15 -8.51
N MET A 145 -6.65 14.03 -8.82
CA MET A 145 -5.63 13.68 -7.84
C MET A 145 -5.48 14.74 -6.75
N ILE A 146 -5.59 16.03 -7.10
CA ILE A 146 -5.57 17.13 -6.12
C ILE A 146 -6.82 17.06 -5.23
N ASP A 147 -7.98 16.73 -5.79
CA ASP A 147 -9.22 16.57 -5.02
C ASP A 147 -9.10 15.43 -4.01
N LEU A 148 -8.59 14.26 -4.44
CA LEU A 148 -8.30 13.12 -3.55
C LEU A 148 -7.32 13.50 -2.43
N LEU A 149 -6.28 14.28 -2.73
CA LEU A 149 -5.33 14.74 -1.72
C LEU A 149 -5.92 15.75 -0.75
N SER A 150 -6.92 16.53 -1.17
CA SER A 150 -7.52 17.58 -0.36
C SER A 150 -8.63 17.06 0.56
N ASP A 151 -9.17 15.88 0.29
CA ASP A 151 -10.23 15.25 1.09
C ASP A 151 -9.66 14.55 2.33
N GLN A 152 -9.70 15.25 3.48
CA GLN A 152 -9.22 14.70 4.75
C GLN A 152 -9.98 13.44 5.21
N GLY A 153 -11.19 13.19 4.70
CA GLY A 153 -11.96 11.98 4.99
C GLY A 153 -11.33 10.69 4.47
N LEU A 154 -10.41 10.78 3.49
CA LEU A 154 -9.70 9.63 2.92
C LEU A 154 -8.50 9.17 3.79
N GLY A 155 -8.28 9.80 4.94
CA GLY A 155 -7.31 9.36 5.94
C GLY A 155 -5.84 9.59 5.55
N ASP A 156 -4.94 8.89 6.24
CA ASP A 156 -3.49 9.14 6.19
C ASP A 156 -2.81 8.55 4.95
N SER A 157 -3.40 7.53 4.31
CA SER A 157 -2.86 6.92 3.08
C SER A 157 -2.73 7.92 1.93
N ARG A 158 -3.44 9.07 2.00
CA ARG A 158 -3.27 10.23 1.11
C ARG A 158 -1.81 10.67 0.97
N VAL A 159 -0.97 10.46 1.99
CA VAL A 159 0.46 10.77 1.91
C VAL A 159 1.16 10.07 0.73
N LEU A 160 0.68 8.89 0.33
CA LEU A 160 1.24 8.11 -0.78
C LEU A 160 0.85 8.69 -2.16
N LEU A 161 -0.27 9.42 -2.24
CA LEU A 161 -0.72 10.12 -3.44
C LEU A 161 0.21 11.30 -3.80
N LEU A 162 0.87 11.91 -2.81
CA LEU A 162 1.78 13.05 -3.00
C LEU A 162 2.90 12.79 -4.01
N ARG A 163 3.32 11.52 -4.18
CA ARG A 163 4.33 11.13 -5.16
C ARG A 163 3.90 11.44 -6.60
N ALA A 164 2.61 11.51 -6.91
CA ALA A 164 2.11 11.92 -8.21
C ALA A 164 2.36 13.42 -8.46
N LEU A 165 1.98 14.28 -7.51
CA LEU A 165 2.20 15.73 -7.60
C LEU A 165 3.69 16.06 -7.64
N ARG A 166 4.50 15.42 -6.79
CA ARG A 166 5.95 15.65 -6.75
C ARG A 166 6.66 15.34 -8.06
N ARG A 167 6.15 14.39 -8.86
CA ARG A 167 6.70 14.05 -10.18
C ARG A 167 6.13 14.91 -11.31
N SER A 168 5.02 15.59 -11.07
CA SER A 168 4.39 16.47 -12.05
C SER A 168 5.22 17.74 -12.24
N ARG A 169 5.28 18.23 -13.48
CA ARG A 169 5.89 19.51 -13.84
C ARG A 169 4.87 20.64 -14.02
N GLU A 170 3.59 20.31 -13.89
CA GLU A 170 2.51 21.28 -14.04
C GLU A 170 2.54 22.31 -12.90
N PRO A 171 2.43 23.62 -13.17
CA PRO A 171 2.40 24.66 -12.14
C PRO A 171 1.35 24.38 -11.06
N LEU A 172 0.19 23.88 -11.48
CA LEU A 172 -0.90 23.51 -10.60
C LEU A 172 -0.52 22.46 -9.53
N ALA A 173 0.38 21.53 -9.86
CA ALA A 173 0.85 20.53 -8.89
C ALA A 173 1.69 21.17 -7.78
N LYS A 174 2.50 22.18 -8.13
CA LYS A 174 3.28 22.96 -7.17
C LYS A 174 2.38 23.79 -6.28
N GLU A 175 1.38 24.46 -6.86
CA GLU A 175 0.39 25.23 -6.10
C GLU A 175 -0.41 24.34 -5.14
N ALA A 176 -0.77 23.13 -5.55
CA ALA A 176 -1.43 22.15 -4.68
C ALA A 176 -0.51 21.72 -3.52
N ILE A 177 0.77 21.44 -3.76
CA ILE A 177 1.74 21.12 -2.70
C ILE A 177 1.88 22.28 -1.70
N ASP A 178 1.94 23.52 -2.18
CA ASP A 178 2.07 24.69 -1.31
C ASP A 178 0.79 24.92 -0.46
N ARG A 179 -0.40 24.62 -1.00
CA ARG A 179 -1.66 24.63 -0.23
C ARG A 179 -1.74 23.53 0.82
N LEU A 180 -1.24 22.33 0.51
CA LEU A 180 -1.34 21.14 1.37
C LEU A 180 -0.22 21.05 2.42
N LYS A 181 0.76 21.96 2.42
CA LYS A 181 1.96 21.88 3.29
C LYS A 181 1.64 21.86 4.80
N ASP A 182 0.50 22.41 5.19
CA ASP A 182 0.05 22.51 6.58
C ASP A 182 -1.04 21.47 6.94
N ASP A 183 -1.40 20.57 6.00
CA ASP A 183 -2.30 19.44 6.28
C ASP A 183 -1.63 18.49 7.29
N PRO A 184 -2.28 18.12 8.41
CA PRO A 184 -1.68 17.28 9.45
C PRO A 184 -1.14 15.92 8.97
N ALA A 185 -1.80 15.29 8.00
CA ALA A 185 -1.39 13.99 7.47
C ALA A 185 -0.24 14.12 6.45
N LEU A 186 -0.14 15.27 5.76
CA LEU A 186 0.77 15.47 4.63
C LEU A 186 2.00 16.32 4.99
N THR A 187 1.92 17.11 6.04
CA THR A 187 2.91 18.15 6.38
C THR A 187 4.32 17.58 6.55
N LYS A 188 4.46 16.44 7.24
CA LYS A 188 5.75 15.79 7.49
C LYS A 188 6.44 15.40 6.19
N GLU A 189 5.68 14.80 5.27
CA GLU A 189 6.20 14.35 3.98
C GLU A 189 6.58 15.56 3.10
N ILE A 190 5.71 16.55 2.97
CA ILE A 190 5.97 17.76 2.15
C ILE A 190 7.22 18.53 2.66
N HIS A 191 7.35 18.70 3.98
CA HIS A 191 8.51 19.38 4.56
C HIS A 191 9.82 18.61 4.38
N SER A 192 9.77 17.28 4.29
CA SER A 192 10.95 16.46 4.04
C SER A 192 11.61 16.77 2.69
N TRP A 193 10.85 17.26 1.70
CA TRP A 193 11.36 17.55 0.37
C TRP A 193 12.23 18.82 0.33
N ARG A 194 11.92 19.81 1.18
CA ARG A 194 12.68 21.07 1.27
C ARG A 194 14.10 20.87 1.77
N ARG A 195 14.33 19.83 2.58
CA ARG A 195 15.65 19.45 3.11
C ARG A 195 16.58 18.80 2.07
N ARG A 196 16.10 18.49 0.86
CA ARG A 196 16.90 17.84 -0.19
C ARG A 196 17.57 18.78 -1.20
N LYS A 197 17.53 20.11 -1.00
CA LYS A 197 18.46 21.01 -1.71
C LYS A 197 19.82 21.00 -0.99
N LYS A 198 20.69 20.07 -1.36
CA LYS A 198 22.15 20.29 -1.25
C LYS A 198 22.64 20.90 -2.57
N PRO A 199 23.68 21.76 -2.53
CA PRO A 199 24.13 22.59 -3.66
C PRO A 199 24.53 21.77 -4.88
#